data_AF-A0A2V7I7W8-F1
#
_entry.id   AF-A0A2V7I7W8-F1
#
_cell.length_a   1.000
_cell.length_b   1.000
_cell.length_c   1.000
_cell.angle_alpha   90.00
_cell.angle_beta   90.00
_cell.angle_gamma   90.00
#
_symmetry.space_group_name_H-M   'P 1'
#
loop_
_entity.id
_entity.type
_entity.pdbx_description
1 polymer ?
#
loop_
_entity_poly.entity_id
_entity_poly.type
_entity_poly.pdbx_seq_one_letter_code
_entity_poly.pdbx_strand_id
1 'polypeptide(L)'
;MRENKMDVKVLRDIPPWEWPEGAGKMFLDILREPQAAEGDRLVAAELAGDFTVINDELVDVLLSVLCSGDEPEKLRGQAAISLGPVLEHADIHGFKEADDAPIAERTFHRIQASLRKLYMDGGVPKDVRRHILEGSVRAPQKWHREAVHAAYGSDD
;
A
#
# COMPACT_ATOMS: atom_id res chain seq x y z
N MET A 1 -27.62 10.96 -15.75
CA MET A 1 -27.04 9.78 -16.41
C MET A 1 -26.32 9.00 -15.32
N ARG A 2 -26.69 7.73 -15.09
CA ARG A 2 -25.91 6.89 -14.17
C ARG A 2 -24.70 6.41 -14.97
N GLU A 3 -23.50 6.89 -14.65
CA GLU A 3 -22.28 6.23 -15.10
C GLU A 3 -22.41 4.75 -14.78
N ASN A 4 -22.21 3.90 -15.77
CA ASN A 4 -22.15 2.46 -15.58
C ASN A 4 -20.82 2.20 -14.85
N LYS A 5 -20.81 2.36 -13.52
CA LYS A 5 -19.62 2.22 -12.67
C LYS A 5 -19.11 0.80 -12.87
N MET A 6 -17.96 0.68 -13.54
CA MET A 6 -17.29 -0.60 -13.74
C MET A 6 -17.06 -1.25 -12.38
N ASP A 7 -17.26 -2.56 -12.26
CA ASP A 7 -16.91 -3.28 -11.05
C ASP A 7 -15.38 -3.41 -10.98
N VAL A 8 -14.77 -2.85 -9.94
CA VAL A 8 -13.32 -2.84 -9.72
C VAL A 8 -12.73 -4.26 -9.71
N LYS A 9 -13.53 -5.26 -9.33
CA LYS A 9 -13.10 -6.66 -9.28
C LYS A 9 -12.72 -7.22 -10.63
N VAL A 10 -13.31 -6.72 -11.71
CA VAL A 10 -13.02 -7.18 -13.08
C VAL A 10 -11.57 -6.86 -13.46
N LEU A 11 -10.97 -5.82 -12.88
CA LEU A 11 -9.59 -5.42 -13.19
C LEU A 11 -8.54 -6.43 -12.71
N ARG A 12 -8.89 -7.35 -11.79
CA ARG A 12 -7.98 -8.45 -11.40
C ARG A 12 -7.70 -9.43 -12.53
N ASP A 13 -8.66 -9.58 -13.45
CA ASP A 13 -8.56 -10.52 -14.57
C ASP A 13 -8.01 -9.85 -15.84
N ILE A 14 -7.74 -8.53 -15.77
CA ILE A 14 -7.20 -7.73 -16.87
C ILE A 14 -5.76 -7.37 -16.53
N PRO A 15 -4.79 -7.61 -17.44
CA PRO A 15 -3.43 -7.16 -17.21
C PRO A 15 -3.34 -5.65 -16.95
N PRO A 16 -2.46 -5.16 -16.05
CA PRO A 16 -2.44 -3.75 -15.67
C PRO A 16 -2.24 -2.76 -16.84
N TRP A 17 -1.49 -3.14 -17.86
CA TRP A 17 -1.28 -2.32 -19.07
C TRP A 17 -2.50 -2.25 -20.00
N GLU A 18 -3.52 -3.07 -19.78
CA GLU A 18 -4.81 -3.05 -20.50
C GLU A 18 -5.93 -2.41 -19.68
N TRP A 19 -5.64 -1.92 -18.47
CA TRP A 19 -6.63 -1.21 -17.65
C TRP A 19 -7.13 0.05 -18.35
N PRO A 20 -8.40 0.42 -18.12
CA PRO A 20 -8.96 1.64 -18.70
C PRO A 20 -8.21 2.88 -18.19
N GLU A 21 -8.15 3.89 -19.05
CA GLU A 21 -7.65 5.21 -18.65
C GLU A 21 -8.41 5.71 -17.42
N GLY A 22 -7.67 6.14 -16.40
CA GLY A 22 -8.25 6.57 -15.13
C GLY A 22 -8.46 5.46 -14.08
N ALA A 23 -7.97 4.23 -14.29
CA ALA A 23 -8.00 3.16 -13.28
C ALA A 23 -7.41 3.60 -11.93
N GLY A 24 -6.27 4.31 -11.94
CA GLY A 24 -5.68 4.87 -10.72
C GLY A 24 -6.62 5.83 -9.98
N LYS A 25 -7.34 6.69 -10.71
CA LYS A 25 -8.34 7.60 -10.12
C LYS A 25 -9.53 6.82 -9.56
N MET A 26 -9.97 5.77 -10.25
CA MET A 26 -11.03 4.90 -9.76
C MET A 26 -10.65 4.22 -8.43
N PHE A 27 -9.42 3.72 -8.29
CA PHE A 27 -8.93 3.14 -7.03
C PHE A 27 -8.88 4.20 -5.93
N LEU A 28 -8.38 5.39 -6.24
CA LEU A 28 -8.31 6.53 -5.32
C LEU A 28 -9.70 6.91 -4.78
N ASP A 29 -10.69 7.01 -5.67
CA ASP A 29 -12.06 7.37 -5.32
C ASP A 29 -12.71 6.29 -4.43
N ILE A 30 -12.52 5.00 -4.74
CA ILE A 30 -13.03 3.88 -3.92
C ILE A 30 -12.38 3.87 -2.54
N LEU A 31 -11.05 4.08 -2.44
CA LEU A 31 -10.34 4.03 -1.17
C LEU A 31 -10.70 5.20 -0.25
N ARG A 32 -10.98 6.37 -0.82
CA ARG A 32 -11.41 7.57 -0.10
C ARG A 32 -12.86 7.50 0.38
N GLU A 33 -13.71 6.65 -0.20
CA GLU A 33 -15.12 6.52 0.15
C GLU A 33 -15.31 5.51 1.29
N PRO A 34 -15.54 5.93 2.55
CA PRO A 34 -15.61 4.99 3.68
C PRO A 34 -16.86 4.11 3.62
N GLN A 35 -17.88 4.53 2.87
CA GLN A 35 -19.14 3.81 2.65
C GLN A 35 -19.08 2.84 1.46
N ALA A 36 -17.99 2.81 0.70
CA ALA A 36 -17.82 1.84 -0.37
C ALA A 36 -17.77 0.42 0.21
N ALA A 37 -18.22 -0.56 -0.57
CA ALA A 37 -18.25 -1.95 -0.12
C ALA A 37 -16.84 -2.40 0.27
N GLU A 38 -16.70 -3.06 1.43
CA GLU A 38 -15.40 -3.48 1.97
C GLU A 38 -14.61 -4.32 0.95
N GLY A 39 -15.29 -5.22 0.23
CA GLY A 39 -14.67 -6.02 -0.83
C GLY A 39 -14.11 -5.19 -1.99
N ASP A 40 -14.78 -4.09 -2.36
CA ASP A 40 -14.31 -3.20 -3.43
C ASP A 40 -13.12 -2.37 -2.95
N ARG A 41 -13.18 -1.88 -1.71
CA ARG A 41 -12.04 -1.15 -1.09
C ARG A 41 -10.82 -2.03 -0.95
N LEU A 42 -11.00 -3.31 -0.60
CA LEU A 42 -9.90 -4.27 -0.50
C LEU A 42 -9.24 -4.52 -1.86
N VAL A 43 -10.04 -4.71 -2.92
CA VAL A 43 -9.53 -4.86 -4.29
C VAL A 43 -8.83 -3.59 -4.75
N ALA A 44 -9.42 -2.42 -4.50
CA ALA A 44 -8.79 -1.15 -4.84
C ALA A 44 -7.44 -0.96 -4.11
N ALA A 45 -7.34 -1.37 -2.84
CA ALA A 45 -6.10 -1.29 -2.09
C ALA A 45 -5.01 -2.20 -2.68
N GLU A 46 -5.37 -3.42 -3.08
CA GLU A 46 -4.47 -4.35 -3.78
C GLU A 46 -3.97 -3.76 -5.10
N LEU A 47 -4.89 -3.35 -5.97
CA LEU A 47 -4.55 -2.90 -7.32
C LEU A 47 -3.85 -1.53 -7.36
N ALA A 48 -4.07 -0.69 -6.36
CA ALA A 48 -3.42 0.62 -6.24
C ALA A 48 -1.89 0.53 -6.10
N GLY A 49 -1.34 -0.62 -5.67
CA GLY A 49 0.09 -0.85 -5.55
C GLY A 49 0.82 -1.15 -6.87
N ASP A 50 0.08 -1.30 -7.97
CA ASP A 50 0.66 -1.63 -9.27
C ASP A 50 1.42 -0.45 -9.89
N PHE A 51 2.57 -0.75 -10.52
CA PHE A 51 3.44 0.27 -11.12
C PHE A 51 2.80 1.07 -12.26
N THR A 52 1.78 0.52 -12.92
CA THR A 52 1.05 1.22 -13.98
C THR A 52 0.23 2.40 -13.47
N VAL A 53 -0.11 2.43 -12.18
CA VAL A 53 -1.00 3.44 -11.60
C VAL A 53 -0.44 4.14 -10.36
N ILE A 54 0.42 3.49 -9.58
CA ILE A 54 0.89 4.01 -8.30
C ILE A 54 1.57 5.37 -8.49
N ASN A 55 1.20 6.31 -7.61
CA ASN A 55 1.75 7.66 -7.57
C ASN A 55 1.65 8.20 -6.14
N ASP A 56 2.13 9.44 -5.92
CA ASP A 56 2.11 10.08 -4.61
C ASP A 56 0.69 10.13 -3.98
N GLU A 57 -0.37 10.35 -4.78
CA GLU A 57 -1.75 10.42 -4.28
C GLU A 57 -2.29 9.06 -3.83
N LEU A 58 -1.96 8.00 -4.58
CA LEU A 58 -2.33 6.64 -4.20
C LEU A 58 -1.55 6.18 -2.96
N VAL A 59 -0.28 6.56 -2.84
CA VAL A 59 0.47 6.34 -1.59
C VAL A 59 -0.20 7.06 -0.42
N ASP A 60 -0.61 8.32 -0.60
CA ASP A 60 -1.27 9.10 0.44
C ASP A 60 -2.55 8.41 0.96
N VAL A 61 -3.39 7.89 0.06
CA VAL A 61 -4.60 7.20 0.50
C VAL A 61 -4.29 5.84 1.13
N LEU A 62 -3.32 5.07 0.61
CA LEU A 62 -2.91 3.79 1.20
C LEU A 62 -2.35 3.99 2.62
N LEU A 63 -1.51 5.01 2.82
CA LEU A 63 -1.01 5.37 4.15
C LEU A 63 -2.13 5.84 5.08
N SER A 64 -3.10 6.61 4.57
CA SER A 64 -4.27 7.05 5.35
C SER A 64 -5.10 5.86 5.84
N VAL A 65 -5.36 4.89 4.95
CA VAL A 65 -6.04 3.62 5.29
C VAL A 65 -5.26 2.86 6.34
N LEU A 66 -3.97 2.62 6.11
CA LEU A 66 -3.11 1.85 7.02
C LEU A 66 -3.01 2.48 8.44
N CYS A 67 -2.90 3.81 8.49
CA CYS A 67 -2.77 4.56 9.75
C CYS A 67 -4.08 4.70 10.53
N SER A 68 -5.23 4.51 9.89
CA SER A 68 -6.53 4.66 10.53
C SER A 68 -6.84 3.46 11.44
N GLY A 69 -7.07 3.70 12.73
CA GLY A 69 -7.49 2.67 13.68
C GLY A 69 -8.91 2.16 13.46
N ASP A 70 -9.74 2.95 12.75
CA ASP A 70 -11.15 2.64 12.49
C ASP A 70 -11.33 1.78 11.23
N GLU A 71 -10.28 1.63 10.41
CA GLU A 71 -10.33 0.81 9.20
C GLU A 71 -10.20 -0.69 9.53
N PRO A 72 -10.88 -1.58 8.79
CA PRO A 72 -10.76 -3.03 9.00
C PRO A 72 -9.31 -3.50 8.90
N GLU A 73 -8.88 -4.38 9.82
CA GLU A 73 -7.51 -4.90 9.87
C GLU A 73 -7.03 -5.48 8.54
N LYS A 74 -7.91 -6.18 7.83
CA LYS A 74 -7.62 -6.77 6.51
C LYS A 74 -7.30 -5.70 5.47
N LEU A 75 -8.07 -4.62 5.44
CA LEU A 75 -7.85 -3.51 4.51
C LEU A 75 -6.55 -2.77 4.84
N ARG A 76 -6.28 -2.56 6.14
CA ARG A 76 -5.02 -1.98 6.61
C ARG A 76 -3.82 -2.83 6.22
N GLY A 77 -3.88 -4.14 6.45
CA GLY A 77 -2.85 -5.09 6.06
C GLY A 77 -2.60 -5.09 4.54
N GLN A 78 -3.67 -5.10 3.75
CA GLN A 78 -3.57 -4.99 2.28
C GLN A 78 -2.88 -3.70 1.86
N ALA A 79 -3.22 -2.56 2.46
CA ALA A 79 -2.58 -1.29 2.14
C ALA A 79 -1.07 -1.30 2.46
N ALA A 80 -0.65 -1.97 3.54
CA ALA A 80 0.76 -2.16 3.85
C ALA A 80 1.50 -3.01 2.80
N ILE A 81 0.90 -4.12 2.36
CA ILE A 81 1.49 -4.98 1.30
C ILE A 81 1.63 -4.20 0.00
N SER A 82 0.59 -3.46 -0.40
CA SER A 82 0.55 -2.73 -1.68
C SER A 82 1.60 -1.61 -1.77
N LEU A 83 2.16 -1.15 -0.66
CA LEU A 83 3.28 -0.19 -0.65
C LEU A 83 4.64 -0.87 -0.92
N GLY A 84 4.72 -2.19 -0.83
CA GLY A 84 5.95 -2.97 -1.01
C GLY A 84 6.62 -2.78 -2.38
N PRO A 85 5.90 -2.94 -3.51
CA PRO A 85 6.49 -2.79 -4.84
C PRO A 85 7.16 -1.43 -5.03
N VAL A 86 6.47 -0.33 -4.72
CA VAL A 86 7.03 1.02 -4.91
C VAL A 86 8.23 1.29 -4.00
N LEU A 87 8.27 0.69 -2.79
CA LEU A 87 9.44 0.71 -1.92
C LEU A 87 10.63 -0.03 -2.55
N GLU A 88 10.42 -1.23 -3.08
CA GLU A 88 11.45 -2.05 -3.73
C GLU A 88 12.09 -1.30 -4.91
N HIS A 89 11.28 -0.72 -5.78
CA HIS A 89 11.77 0.02 -6.94
C HIS A 89 12.56 1.26 -6.51
N ALA A 90 12.04 2.05 -5.58
CA ALA A 90 12.75 3.21 -5.05
C ALA A 90 14.10 2.86 -4.41
N ASP A 91 14.18 1.74 -3.68
CA ASP A 91 15.42 1.27 -3.05
C ASP A 91 16.46 0.81 -4.08
N ILE A 92 16.03 0.11 -5.13
CA ILE A 92 16.90 -0.41 -6.19
C ILE A 92 17.40 0.70 -7.12
N HIS A 93 16.49 1.58 -7.57
CA HIS A 93 16.77 2.56 -8.62
C HIS A 93 17.17 3.94 -8.09
N GLY A 94 16.78 4.28 -6.86
CA GLY A 94 17.00 5.60 -6.27
C GLY A 94 16.18 6.70 -6.96
N PHE A 95 16.59 7.96 -6.76
CA PHE A 95 15.84 9.16 -7.17
C PHE A 95 16.65 10.14 -8.02
N LYS A 96 17.65 9.63 -8.76
CA LYS A 96 18.58 10.50 -9.52
C LYS A 96 17.92 11.16 -10.74
N GLU A 97 16.96 10.48 -11.36
CA GLU A 97 16.21 10.96 -12.52
C GLU A 97 14.73 11.06 -12.14
N ALA A 98 14.18 12.28 -12.18
CA ALA A 98 12.84 12.56 -11.66
C ALA A 98 11.71 11.94 -12.50
N ASP A 99 11.97 11.66 -13.78
CA ASP A 99 10.97 11.16 -14.73
C ASP A 99 10.75 9.64 -14.65
N ASP A 100 11.64 8.91 -13.97
CA ASP A 100 11.59 7.44 -13.88
C ASP A 100 10.92 6.91 -12.60
N ALA A 101 10.82 7.74 -11.56
CA ALA A 101 10.30 7.33 -10.27
C ALA A 101 8.77 7.60 -10.18
N PRO A 102 7.95 6.59 -9.85
CA PRO A 102 6.50 6.77 -9.72
C PRO A 102 6.09 7.66 -8.53
N ILE A 103 7.00 7.87 -7.57
CA ILE A 103 6.78 8.68 -6.37
C ILE A 103 7.97 9.57 -6.08
N ALA A 104 7.74 10.67 -5.36
CA ALA A 104 8.83 11.53 -4.91
C ALA A 104 9.66 10.88 -3.79
N GLU A 105 10.96 11.22 -3.69
CA GLU A 105 11.86 10.74 -2.62
C GLU A 105 11.32 11.02 -1.20
N ARG A 106 10.68 12.18 -1.02
CA ARG A 106 10.01 12.53 0.24
C ARG A 106 8.90 11.54 0.61
N THR A 107 8.18 11.02 -0.39
CA THR A 107 7.08 10.08 -0.20
C THR A 107 7.63 8.71 0.19
N PHE A 108 8.71 8.26 -0.45
CA PHE A 108 9.42 7.04 -0.06
C PHE A 108 9.85 7.04 1.41
N HIS A 109 10.53 8.11 1.86
CA HIS A 109 10.94 8.24 3.25
C HIS A 109 9.74 8.28 4.22
N ARG A 110 8.63 8.89 3.80
CA ARG A 110 7.39 8.93 4.59
C ARG A 110 6.73 7.55 4.71
N ILE A 111 6.76 6.72 3.66
CA ILE A 111 6.32 5.33 3.74
C ILE A 111 7.18 4.60 4.78
N GLN A 112 8.51 4.63 4.63
CA GLN A 112 9.44 3.95 5.54
C GLN A 112 9.22 4.36 7.01
N ALA A 113 9.09 5.66 7.28
CA ALA A 113 8.85 6.18 8.62
C ALA A 113 7.51 5.73 9.21
N SER A 114 6.45 5.74 8.39
CA SER A 114 5.10 5.33 8.81
C SER A 114 5.04 3.84 9.14
N LEU A 115 5.58 2.99 8.25
CA LEU A 115 5.63 1.54 8.45
C LEU A 115 6.42 1.19 9.71
N ARG A 116 7.62 1.77 9.89
CA ARG A 116 8.42 1.56 11.10
C ARG A 116 7.67 1.97 12.36
N LYS A 117 7.02 3.15 12.34
CA LYS A 117 6.27 3.65 13.51
C LYS A 117 5.14 2.69 13.89
N LEU A 118 4.34 2.25 12.92
CA LEU A 118 3.21 1.36 13.15
C LEU A 118 3.64 -0.04 13.57
N TYR A 119 4.73 -0.58 13.01
CA TYR A 119 5.26 -1.87 13.44
C TYR A 119 5.69 -1.86 14.91
N MET A 120 6.31 -0.76 15.36
CA MET A 120 6.80 -0.62 16.73
C MET A 120 5.70 -0.29 17.74
N ASP A 121 4.49 0.02 17.28
CA ASP A 121 3.34 0.32 18.13
C ASP A 121 2.61 -0.97 18.53
N GLY A 122 2.74 -1.35 19.81
CA GLY A 122 2.09 -2.53 20.36
C GLY A 122 0.55 -2.49 20.35
N GLY A 123 -0.04 -1.30 20.15
CA GLY A 123 -1.48 -1.12 19.98
C GLY A 123 -1.99 -1.44 18.57
N VAL A 124 -1.11 -1.53 17.57
CA VAL A 124 -1.50 -1.95 16.21
C VAL A 124 -1.76 -3.46 16.22
N PRO A 125 -2.89 -3.96 15.67
CA PRO A 125 -3.21 -5.39 15.66
C PRO A 125 -2.09 -6.24 15.04
N LYS A 126 -1.89 -7.44 15.59
CA LYS A 126 -0.78 -8.33 15.23
C LYS A 126 -0.73 -8.62 13.73
N ASP A 127 -1.87 -8.92 13.12
CA ASP A 127 -1.91 -9.21 11.68
C ASP A 127 -1.59 -7.99 10.83
N VAL A 128 -1.99 -6.78 11.25
CA VAL A 128 -1.56 -5.54 10.57
C VAL A 128 -0.04 -5.35 10.69
N ARG A 129 0.56 -5.59 11.87
CA ARG A 129 2.02 -5.49 12.05
C ARG A 129 2.79 -6.50 11.20
N ARG A 130 2.28 -7.72 11.02
CA ARG A 130 2.87 -8.72 10.12
C ARG A 130 2.91 -8.24 8.68
N HIS A 131 1.80 -7.73 8.15
CA HIS A 131 1.75 -7.18 6.79
C HIS A 131 2.60 -5.92 6.63
N ILE A 132 2.72 -5.09 7.68
CA ILE A 132 3.66 -3.97 7.70
C ILE A 132 5.10 -4.47 7.53
N LEU A 133 5.50 -5.51 8.27
CA LEU A 133 6.83 -6.09 8.15
C LEU A 133 7.05 -6.67 6.74
N GLU A 134 6.07 -7.39 6.20
CA GLU A 134 6.11 -7.95 4.83
C GLU A 134 6.28 -6.86 3.76
N GLY A 135 5.52 -5.76 3.84
CA GLY A 135 5.65 -4.64 2.94
C GLY A 135 6.97 -3.88 3.13
N SER A 136 7.41 -3.68 4.37
CA SER A 136 8.57 -2.83 4.67
C SER A 136 9.91 -3.47 4.31
N VAL A 137 10.03 -4.81 4.38
CA VAL A 137 11.29 -5.51 4.04
C VAL A 137 11.71 -5.33 2.57
N ARG A 138 10.81 -4.86 1.72
CA ARG A 138 11.07 -4.50 0.31
C ARG A 138 12.08 -3.37 0.14
N ALA A 139 12.22 -2.50 1.14
CA ALA A 139 13.28 -1.50 1.23
C ALA A 139 13.99 -1.64 2.59
N PRO A 140 15.06 -2.45 2.69
CA PRO A 140 15.67 -2.84 3.96
C PRO A 140 16.11 -1.65 4.84
N GLN A 141 15.67 -1.66 6.10
CA GLN A 141 16.06 -0.70 7.14
C GLN A 141 16.72 -1.43 8.31
N LYS A 142 17.55 -0.71 9.09
CA LYS A 142 18.33 -1.28 10.21
C LYS A 142 17.47 -2.05 11.23
N TRP A 143 16.23 -1.63 11.44
CA TRP A 143 15.33 -2.23 12.43
C TRP A 143 14.74 -3.58 11.98
N HIS A 144 14.75 -3.91 10.68
CA HIS A 144 14.16 -5.16 10.20
C HIS A 144 14.86 -6.40 10.75
N ARG A 145 16.18 -6.35 10.97
CA ARG A 145 16.92 -7.50 11.51
C ARG A 145 16.42 -7.92 12.88
N GLU A 146 16.25 -6.94 13.77
CA GLU A 146 15.73 -7.19 15.13
C GLU A 146 14.26 -7.59 15.09
N ALA A 147 13.46 -6.96 14.22
CA ALA A 147 12.06 -7.30 14.02
C ALA A 147 11.85 -8.75 13.54
N VAL A 148 12.62 -9.20 12.54
CA VAL A 148 12.55 -10.57 12.02
C VAL A 148 13.02 -11.58 13.07
N HIS A 149 14.09 -11.27 13.81
CA HIS A 149 14.53 -12.13 14.92
C HIS A 149 13.48 -12.23 16.03
N ALA A 150 12.85 -11.11 16.38
CA ALA A 150 11.77 -11.10 17.37
C ALA A 150 10.57 -11.92 16.89
N ALA A 151 10.14 -11.72 15.63
CA ALA A 151 9.04 -12.45 15.02
C ALA A 151 9.30 -13.96 14.97
N TYR A 152 10.52 -14.41 14.65
CA TYR A 152 10.90 -15.83 14.66
C TYR A 152 10.97 -16.44 16.07
N GLY A 153 11.30 -15.62 17.08
CA GLY A 153 11.48 -16.06 18.47
C GLY A 153 10.19 -16.12 19.29
N SER A 154 9.17 -15.35 18.90
CA SER A 154 7.78 -15.57 19.29
C SER A 154 7.11 -16.49 18.27
N ASP A 155 6.07 -17.24 18.59
CA ASP A 155 5.24 -17.90 17.57
C ASP A 155 4.36 -16.87 16.79
N ASP A 156 4.95 -15.70 16.46
CA ASP A 156 4.37 -14.62 15.65
C ASP A 156 4.70 -14.77 14.16
#